data_AF-A0A7V4PPP9-F1
#
_entry.id   AF-A0A7V4PPP9-F1
#
_cell.length_a   1.000
_cell.length_b   1.000
_cell.length_c   1.000
_cell.angle_alpha   90.00
_cell.angle_beta   90.00
_cell.angle_gamma   90.00
#
_symmetry.space_group_name_H-M   'P 1'
#
loop_
_entity.id
_entity.type
_entity.pdbx_description
1 polymer ?
#
loop_
_entity_poly.entity_id
_entity_poly.type
_entity_poly.pdbx_seq_one_letter_code
_entity_poly.pdbx_strand_id
1 'polypeptide(L)'
;VIVHDCGNQINPGIVEGMAIGSTVHGIGASLLEEFVYNAEGQLLSTTFMDYLKPLAMGVPKFELAHMESPCPYTLLGTKAVGEGGSLPSLAAIANAVEDALSPFGIKVISLPITPEKVVRAIRETREI
;
A
#
# COMPACT_ATOMS: atom_id res chain seq x y z
N VAL A 1 11.25 0.08 -4.20
CA VAL A 1 11.46 -0.79 -5.37
C VAL A 1 10.20 -1.61 -5.58
N ILE A 2 9.72 -1.70 -6.81
CA ILE A 2 8.61 -2.56 -7.23
C ILE A 2 9.16 -3.56 -8.24
N VAL A 3 8.97 -4.85 -7.99
CA VAL A 3 9.30 -5.90 -8.96
C VAL A 3 8.02 -6.63 -9.31
N HIS A 4 7.68 -6.73 -10.59
CA HIS A 4 6.46 -7.40 -11.03
C HIS A 4 6.74 -8.40 -12.17
N ASP A 5 5.93 -9.46 -12.19
CA ASP A 5 5.93 -10.49 -13.24
C ASP A 5 4.52 -10.67 -13.78
N CYS A 6 4.28 -10.12 -14.97
CA CYS A 6 3.03 -10.29 -15.70
C CYS A 6 3.19 -11.21 -16.92
N GLY A 7 4.23 -12.05 -16.94
CA GLY A 7 4.66 -12.75 -18.15
C GLY A 7 4.91 -11.75 -19.29
N ASN A 8 4.57 -12.14 -20.51
CA ASN A 8 4.78 -11.29 -21.68
C ASN A 8 3.97 -9.99 -21.57
N GLN A 9 4.64 -8.85 -21.73
CA GLN A 9 3.97 -7.54 -21.71
C GLN A 9 3.31 -7.24 -23.06
N ILE A 10 2.02 -6.93 -23.05
CA ILE A 10 1.34 -6.42 -24.25
C ILE A 10 1.82 -5.00 -24.57
N ASN A 11 1.88 -4.14 -23.54
CA ASN A 11 2.38 -2.77 -23.65
C ASN A 11 3.15 -2.40 -22.37
N PRO A 12 4.50 -2.30 -22.42
CA PRO A 12 5.32 -2.01 -21.26
C PRO A 12 4.96 -0.70 -20.54
N GLY A 13 4.60 0.35 -21.28
CA GLY A 13 4.25 1.66 -20.69
C GLY A 13 2.92 1.61 -19.90
N ILE A 14 1.94 0.85 -20.38
CA ILE A 14 0.70 0.61 -19.62
C ILE A 14 0.99 -0.23 -18.38
N VAL A 15 1.83 -1.26 -18.51
CA VAL A 15 2.21 -2.12 -17.39
C VAL A 15 2.90 -1.33 -16.28
N GLU A 16 3.85 -0.45 -16.63
CA GLU A 16 4.49 0.48 -15.71
C GLU A 16 3.48 1.38 -15.00
N GLY A 17 2.56 2.00 -15.75
CA GLY A 17 1.48 2.82 -15.17
C GLY A 17 0.61 2.06 -14.18
N MET A 18 0.29 0.79 -14.48
CA MET A 18 -0.49 -0.08 -13.59
C MET A 18 0.29 -0.47 -12.32
N ALA A 19 1.57 -0.80 -12.46
CA ALA A 19 2.44 -1.13 -11.32
C ALA A 19 2.57 0.05 -10.34
N ILE A 20 2.74 1.26 -10.88
CA ILE A 20 2.77 2.49 -10.08
C ILE A 20 1.40 2.75 -9.45
N GLY A 21 0.32 2.78 -10.24
CA GLY A 21 -1.01 3.13 -9.76
C GLY A 21 -1.52 2.19 -8.66
N SER A 22 -1.31 0.89 -8.82
CA SER A 22 -1.66 -0.10 -7.81
C SER A 22 -0.81 0.03 -6.53
N THR A 23 0.47 0.33 -6.66
CA THR A 23 1.33 0.61 -5.49
C THR A 23 0.88 1.87 -4.75
N VAL A 24 0.53 2.93 -5.47
CA VAL A 24 -0.02 4.17 -4.88
C VAL A 24 -1.34 3.90 -4.16
N HIS A 25 -2.20 3.05 -4.71
CA HIS A 25 -3.40 2.59 -4.00
C HIS A 25 -3.05 1.89 -2.68
N GLY A 26 -2.05 1.00 -2.70
CA GLY A 26 -1.54 0.35 -1.49
C GLY A 26 -0.98 1.33 -0.46
N ILE A 27 -0.28 2.39 -0.89
CA ILE A 27 0.17 3.48 -0.01
C ILE A 27 -1.02 4.16 0.68
N GLY A 28 -2.06 4.48 -0.10
CA GLY A 28 -3.30 5.06 0.43
C GLY A 28 -3.93 4.17 1.49
N ALA A 29 -4.18 2.90 1.16
CA ALA A 29 -4.77 1.93 2.08
C ALA A 29 -3.94 1.69 3.35
N SER A 30 -2.62 1.83 3.28
CA SER A 30 -1.72 1.53 4.40
C SER A 30 -1.57 2.69 5.36
N LEU A 31 -1.63 3.94 4.89
CA LEU A 31 -1.22 5.11 5.67
C LEU A 31 -2.32 6.17 5.83
N LEU A 32 -3.35 6.17 4.97
CA LEU A 32 -4.25 7.31 4.81
C LEU A 32 -5.73 6.93 4.87
N GLU A 33 -6.13 5.91 4.13
CA GLU A 33 -7.54 5.61 3.86
C GLU A 33 -8.19 4.83 5.02
N GLU A 34 -9.25 5.39 5.61
CA GLU A 34 -10.02 4.74 6.68
C GLU A 34 -11.51 5.02 6.48
N PHE A 35 -12.34 3.97 6.52
CA PHE A 35 -13.79 4.13 6.60
C PHE A 35 -14.21 4.25 8.06
N VAL A 36 -14.51 5.47 8.50
CA VAL A 36 -14.83 5.75 9.89
C VAL A 36 -16.34 5.77 10.09
N TYR A 37 -16.85 4.95 11.00
CA TYR A 37 -18.27 4.92 11.38
C TYR A 37 -18.45 5.37 12.83
N ASN A 38 -19.53 6.09 13.14
CA ASN A 38 -19.91 6.40 14.51
C ASN A 38 -20.71 5.26 15.18
N ALA A 39 -21.11 5.45 16.45
CA ALA A 39 -21.82 4.43 17.22
C ALA A 39 -23.21 4.08 16.66
N GLU A 40 -23.82 5.00 15.91
CA GLU A 40 -25.11 4.81 15.24
C GLU A 40 -24.97 4.16 13.84
N GLY A 41 -23.75 3.85 13.39
CA GLY A 41 -23.47 3.27 12.08
C GLY A 41 -23.44 4.26 10.92
N GLN A 42 -23.37 5.57 11.20
CA GLN A 42 -23.20 6.60 10.19
C GLN A 42 -21.74 6.66 9.71
N LEU A 43 -21.54 6.63 8.39
CA LEU A 43 -20.23 6.86 7.77
C LEU A 43 -19.82 8.33 7.92
N LEU A 44 -18.70 8.58 8.57
CA LEU A 44 -18.13 9.91 8.80
C LEU A 44 -17.16 10.34 7.69
N SER A 45 -16.42 9.39 7.11
CA SER A 45 -15.42 9.65 6.07
C SER A 45 -16.03 9.73 4.67
N THR A 46 -16.91 10.70 4.43
CA THR A 46 -17.72 10.82 3.19
C THR A 46 -17.18 11.81 2.17
N THR A 47 -16.12 12.53 2.50
CA THR A 47 -15.48 13.54 1.63
C THR A 47 -13.99 13.28 1.52
N PHE A 48 -13.30 13.88 0.54
CA PHE A 48 -11.83 13.81 0.47
C PHE A 48 -11.11 14.66 1.53
N MET A 49 -11.83 15.44 2.33
CA MET A 49 -11.25 16.05 3.52
C MET A 49 -11.04 15.02 4.63
N ASP A 50 -11.92 14.01 4.70
CA ASP A 50 -11.94 13.00 5.76
C ASP A 50 -11.38 11.66 5.29
N TYR A 51 -11.61 11.29 4.02
CA TYR A 51 -11.07 10.12 3.37
C TYR A 51 -9.85 10.51 2.51
N LEU A 52 -8.67 10.46 3.12
CA LEU A 52 -7.46 10.99 2.52
C LEU A 52 -6.96 10.09 1.39
N LYS A 53 -6.72 10.70 0.22
CA LYS A 53 -6.04 10.06 -0.91
C LYS A 53 -4.59 10.52 -1.02
N PRO A 54 -3.67 9.67 -1.51
CA PRO A 54 -2.30 10.08 -1.77
C PRO A 54 -2.24 11.26 -2.73
N LEU A 55 -1.52 12.30 -2.33
CA LEU A 55 -1.16 13.43 -3.20
C LEU A 55 0.17 13.15 -3.89
N ALA A 56 0.42 13.78 -5.04
CA ALA A 56 1.68 13.62 -5.78
C ALA A 56 2.93 13.90 -4.92
N MET A 57 2.83 14.86 -3.98
CA MET A 57 3.92 15.19 -3.05
C MET A 57 4.14 14.14 -1.94
N GLY A 58 3.14 13.31 -1.64
CA GLY A 58 3.21 12.25 -0.63
C GLY A 58 3.59 10.89 -1.18
N VAL A 59 3.68 10.75 -2.51
CA VAL A 59 4.06 9.50 -3.19
C VAL A 59 5.57 9.53 -3.50
N PRO A 60 6.34 8.52 -3.09
CA PRO A 60 7.76 8.46 -3.39
C PRO A 60 8.02 8.17 -4.88
N LYS A 61 9.23 8.45 -5.35
CA LYS A 61 9.68 7.96 -6.65
C LYS A 61 9.84 6.44 -6.59
N PHE A 62 9.39 5.75 -7.64
CA PHE A 62 9.51 4.30 -7.74
C PHE A 62 10.68 3.90 -8.61
N GLU A 63 11.39 2.86 -8.17
CA GLU A 63 12.28 2.06 -9.01
C GLU A 63 11.52 0.80 -9.42
N LEU A 64 11.42 0.56 -10.72
CA LEU A 64 10.66 -0.53 -11.30
C LEU A 64 11.60 -1.56 -11.93
N ALA A 65 11.32 -2.83 -11.67
CA ALA A 65 11.93 -3.94 -12.40
C ALA A 65 10.85 -4.91 -12.87
N HIS A 66 11.05 -5.46 -14.06
CA HIS A 66 10.18 -6.48 -14.63
C HIS A 66 10.92 -7.83 -14.64
N MET A 67 10.26 -8.86 -14.13
CA MET A 67 10.64 -10.25 -14.31
C MET A 67 9.66 -10.91 -15.26
N GLU A 68 10.13 -11.71 -16.21
CA GLU A 68 9.27 -12.34 -17.21
C GLU A 68 9.24 -13.86 -17.01
N SER A 69 8.10 -14.38 -16.56
CA SER A 69 7.82 -15.82 -16.59
C SER A 69 6.53 -16.07 -17.38
N PRO A 70 6.59 -16.43 -18.67
CA PRO A 70 5.40 -16.56 -19.51
C PRO A 70 4.40 -17.60 -18.97
N CYS A 71 3.10 -17.31 -19.04
CA CYS A 71 2.06 -18.26 -18.67
C CYS A 71 1.86 -19.33 -19.76
N PRO A 72 2.00 -20.63 -19.48
CA PRO A 72 1.82 -21.67 -20.50
C PRO A 72 0.36 -21.87 -20.92
N TYR A 73 -0.59 -21.27 -20.19
CA TYR A 73 -2.04 -21.45 -20.39
C TYR A 73 -2.72 -20.29 -21.11
N THR A 74 -2.03 -19.17 -21.34
CA THR A 74 -2.58 -18.05 -22.10
C THR A 74 -1.91 -17.97 -23.46
N LEU A 75 -2.68 -17.64 -24.51
CA LEU A 75 -2.21 -17.63 -25.91
C LEU A 75 -0.94 -16.77 -26.09
N LEU A 76 -0.86 -15.66 -25.36
CA LEU A 76 0.23 -14.70 -25.46
C LEU A 76 1.26 -14.83 -24.34
N GLY A 77 1.16 -15.81 -23.44
CA GLY A 77 2.05 -15.91 -22.28
C GLY A 77 1.83 -14.82 -21.21
N THR A 78 0.72 -14.10 -21.28
CA THR A 78 0.37 -12.96 -20.42
C THR A 78 -0.20 -13.40 -19.08
N LYS A 79 -0.01 -12.55 -18.06
CA LYS A 79 -0.68 -12.59 -16.74
C LYS A 79 -1.23 -11.20 -16.40
N ALA A 80 -2.08 -11.13 -15.38
CA ALA A 80 -2.60 -9.86 -14.88
C ALA A 80 -1.51 -9.03 -14.18
N VAL A 81 -1.61 -7.70 -14.26
CA VAL A 81 -0.70 -6.76 -13.57
C VAL A 81 -1.42 -5.68 -12.75
N GLY A 82 -2.70 -5.42 -13.04
CA GLY A 82 -3.43 -4.27 -12.50
C GLY A 82 -3.51 -4.21 -10.97
N GLU A 83 -3.57 -5.35 -10.30
CA GLU A 83 -3.64 -5.43 -8.82
C GLU A 83 -2.30 -5.81 -8.19
N GLY A 84 -1.26 -6.03 -9.00
CA GLY A 84 0.00 -6.62 -8.54
C GLY A 84 0.71 -5.79 -7.47
N GLY A 85 0.51 -4.47 -7.45
CA GLY A 85 1.06 -3.57 -6.43
C GLY A 85 0.14 -3.28 -5.26
N SER A 86 -1.18 -3.51 -5.35
CA SER A 86 -2.12 -3.04 -4.32
C SER A 86 -1.91 -3.79 -3.00
N LEU A 87 -1.86 -5.12 -3.06
CA LEU A 87 -1.73 -6.02 -1.90
C LEU A 87 -0.33 -6.07 -1.26
N PRO A 88 0.76 -6.34 -2.01
CA PRO A 88 2.08 -6.46 -1.40
C PRO A 88 2.59 -5.15 -0.81
N SER A 89 2.12 -4.00 -1.32
CA SER A 89 2.46 -2.70 -0.77
C SER A 89 1.98 -2.53 0.66
N LEU A 90 0.80 -3.07 1.03
CA LEU A 90 0.34 -2.99 2.42
C LEU A 90 1.28 -3.70 3.37
N ALA A 91 1.65 -4.94 3.03
CA ALA A 91 2.57 -5.72 3.84
C ALA A 91 3.98 -5.09 3.89
N ALA A 92 4.49 -4.62 2.75
CA ALA A 92 5.80 -3.98 2.69
C ALA A 92 5.88 -2.71 3.54
N ILE A 93 4.84 -1.86 3.48
CA ILE A 93 4.78 -0.62 4.27
C ILE A 93 4.60 -0.95 5.76
N ALA A 94 3.68 -1.85 6.11
CA ALA A 94 3.47 -2.26 7.50
C ALA A 94 4.74 -2.82 8.13
N ASN A 95 5.46 -3.70 7.41
CA ASN A 95 6.72 -4.26 7.88
C ASN A 95 7.82 -3.19 8.01
N ALA A 96 7.89 -2.23 7.08
CA ALA A 96 8.85 -1.13 7.17
C ALA A 96 8.60 -0.23 8.38
N VAL A 97 7.32 0.05 8.70
CA VAL A 97 6.97 0.82 9.90
C VAL A 97 7.24 0.01 11.17
N GLU A 98 6.90 -1.28 11.20
CA GLU A 98 7.21 -2.17 12.33
C GLU A 98 8.71 -2.25 12.58
N ASP A 99 9.53 -2.41 11.53
CA ASP A 99 10.99 -2.42 11.63
C ASP A 99 11.53 -1.11 12.21
N ALA A 100 11.01 0.03 11.75
CA ALA A 100 11.37 1.35 12.30
C ALA A 100 10.97 1.52 13.78
N LEU A 101 9.93 0.82 14.24
CA LEU A 101 9.45 0.84 15.63
C LEU A 101 10.02 -0.31 16.47
N SER A 102 10.87 -1.17 15.90
CA SER A 102 11.50 -2.29 16.61
C SER A 102 12.25 -1.90 17.89
N PRO A 103 12.90 -0.71 18.02
CA PRO A 103 13.53 -0.31 19.29
C PRO A 103 12.55 -0.13 20.45
N PHE A 104 11.26 0.02 20.16
CA PHE A 104 10.18 0.13 21.14
C PHE A 104 9.43 -1.19 21.34
N GLY A 105 9.76 -2.26 20.59
CA GLY A 105 9.05 -3.54 20.65
C GLY A 105 7.61 -3.49 20.13
N ILE A 106 7.23 -2.45 19.38
CA ILE A 106 5.87 -2.26 18.87
C ILE A 106 5.62 -3.15 17.65
N LYS A 107 4.40 -3.69 17.56
CA LYS A 107 3.91 -4.46 16.42
C LYS A 107 2.82 -3.70 15.66
N VAL A 108 2.85 -3.74 14.33
CA VAL A 108 1.82 -3.14 13.48
C VAL A 108 0.70 -4.16 13.29
N ILE A 109 -0.41 -3.99 14.00
CA ILE A 109 -1.55 -4.94 14.00
C ILE A 109 -2.79 -4.44 13.25
N SER A 110 -2.79 -3.19 12.77
CA SER A 110 -3.92 -2.62 12.03
C SER A 110 -3.49 -1.54 11.05
N LEU A 111 -4.28 -1.38 10.00
CA LEU A 111 -4.17 -0.32 9.00
C LEU A 111 -5.43 0.58 9.07
N PRO A 112 -5.33 1.85 8.64
CA PRO A 112 -4.09 2.53 8.25
C PRO A 112 -3.22 2.88 9.46
N ILE A 113 -1.93 3.05 9.23
CA ILE A 113 -0.90 3.40 10.22
C ILE A 113 -0.81 4.93 10.30
N THR A 114 -1.78 5.52 10.99
CA THR A 114 -1.84 6.98 11.14
C THR A 114 -0.74 7.48 12.09
N PRO A 115 -0.29 8.75 11.95
CA PRO A 115 0.66 9.35 12.89
C PRO A 115 0.19 9.29 14.34
N GLU A 116 -1.12 9.41 14.57
CA GLU A 116 -1.74 9.31 15.89
C GLU A 116 -1.58 7.90 16.48
N LYS A 117 -1.86 6.84 15.70
CA LYS A 117 -1.66 5.44 16.12
C LYS A 117 -0.20 5.17 16.49
N VAL A 118 0.76 5.71 15.71
CA VAL A 118 2.20 5.56 15.98
C VAL A 118 2.60 6.29 17.28
N VAL A 119 2.20 7.55 17.45
CA VAL A 119 2.54 8.33 18.65
C VAL A 119 1.94 7.69 19.91
N ARG A 120 0.68 7.23 19.82
CA ARG A 120 0.01 6.54 20.93
C ARG A 120 0.76 5.28 21.33
N ALA A 121 1.10 4.42 20.36
CA ALA A 121 1.85 3.19 20.63
C ALA A 121 3.21 3.47 21.30
N ILE A 122 3.96 4.47 20.85
CA ILE A 122 5.24 4.85 21.49
C ILE A 122 5.03 5.35 22.93
N ARG A 123 3.98 6.14 23.19
CA ARG A 123 3.70 6.64 24.54
C ARG A 123 3.36 5.51 25.51
N GLU A 124 2.55 4.56 25.08
CA GLU A 124 2.17 3.38 25.89
C GLU A 124 3.40 2.56 26.31
N THR A 125 4.47 2.51 25.49
CA THR A 125 5.73 1.84 25.88
C THR A 125 6.57 2.60 26.90
N ARG A 126 6.35 3.91 27.08
CA ARG A 126 7.13 4.79 27.97
C ARG A 126 6.49 5.02 29.34
N GLU A 127 5.20 4.73 29.47
CA GLU A 127 4.47 4.81 30.74
C GLU A 127 4.57 3.52 31.57
N ILE A 128 5.31 2.53 31.07
CA ILE A 128 5.67 1.26 31.73
C ILE A 128 7.12 1.38 32.22
#